data_AF-A0A7X6UVB6-F1
#
_entry.id   AF-A0A7X6UVB6-F1
#
_cell.length_a   1.000
_cell.length_b   1.000
_cell.length_c   1.000
_cell.angle_alpha   90.00
_cell.angle_beta   90.00
_cell.angle_gamma   90.00
#
_symmetry.space_group_name_H-M   'P 1'
#
loop_
_entity.id
_entity.type
_entity.pdbx_description
1 polymer ?
#
loop_
_entity_poly.entity_id
_entity_poly.type
_entity_poly.pdbx_seq_one_letter_code
_entity_poly.pdbx_strand_id
1 'polypeptide(L)'
;MISAFFKAALFYIALAYGVAFLYIFYQNWRIKATKAWFTKHNKALRQGEKVKFRGRLIDQDSPMIQYLCAISFVFAAGKFPTAYAHPNSFYNFVQRWLAVVFSLIFGWWGIFRGPIYTVQCLHLNIKQQGHLCNIGGVLSEIEAENSSTQERS
;
A
#
# COMPACT_ATOMS: atom_id res chain seq x y z
N MET A 1 36.33 5.72 -20.78
CA MET A 1 35.57 4.50 -21.14
C MET A 1 34.93 3.93 -19.88
N ILE A 2 33.60 3.95 -19.78
CA ILE A 2 32.89 3.26 -18.70
C ILE A 2 33.04 1.75 -18.95
N SER A 3 33.53 1.00 -17.96
CA SER A 3 33.72 -0.45 -18.07
C SER A 3 32.39 -1.17 -18.32
N ALA A 4 32.42 -2.31 -19.02
CA ALA A 4 31.24 -3.13 -19.26
C ALA A 4 30.51 -3.50 -17.95
N PHE A 5 31.27 -3.72 -16.88
CA PHE A 5 30.76 -3.96 -15.54
C PHE A 5 29.89 -2.81 -15.02
N PHE A 6 30.35 -1.56 -15.14
CA PHE A 6 29.60 -0.41 -14.65
C PHE A 6 28.31 -0.18 -15.44
N LYS A 7 28.32 -0.41 -16.75
CA LYS A 7 27.10 -0.35 -17.58
C LYS A 7 26.08 -1.40 -17.15
N ALA A 8 26.53 -2.63 -16.90
CA ALA A 8 25.67 -3.70 -16.40
C ALA A 8 25.08 -3.36 -15.03
N ALA A 9 25.90 -2.86 -14.10
CA ALA A 9 25.44 -2.45 -12.77
C ALA A 9 24.35 -1.36 -12.85
N LEU A 10 24.56 -0.31 -13.67
CA LEU A 10 23.56 0.72 -13.89
C LEU A 10 22.26 0.17 -14.48
N PHE A 11 22.35 -0.77 -15.43
CA PHE A 11 21.18 -1.40 -16.02
C PHE A 11 20.35 -2.17 -14.98
N TYR A 12 20.99 -2.97 -14.12
CA TYR A 12 20.27 -3.71 -13.08
C TYR A 12 19.66 -2.80 -12.02
N ILE A 13 20.35 -1.71 -11.66
CA ILE A 13 19.79 -0.68 -10.76
C ILE A 13 18.54 -0.06 -11.40
N ALA A 14 18.63 0.38 -12.65
CA ALA A 14 17.50 0.95 -13.38
C ALA A 14 16.32 -0.04 -13.49
N LEU A 15 16.61 -1.32 -13.78
CA LEU A 15 15.61 -2.39 -13.83
C LEU A 15 14.92 -2.58 -12.47
N ALA A 16 15.69 -2.65 -11.38
CA ALA A 16 15.14 -2.81 -10.03
C ALA A 16 14.21 -1.65 -9.64
N TYR A 17 14.62 -0.41 -9.91
CA TYR A 17 13.78 0.76 -9.68
C TYR A 17 12.57 0.83 -10.62
N GLY A 18 12.70 0.39 -11.86
CA GLY A 18 11.58 0.23 -12.79
C GLY A 18 10.53 -0.74 -12.24
N VAL A 19 10.95 -1.90 -11.74
CA VAL A 19 10.07 -2.87 -11.07
C VAL A 19 9.43 -2.26 -9.81
N ALA A 20 10.18 -1.53 -9.01
CA ALA A 20 9.65 -0.87 -7.83
C ALA A 20 8.58 0.18 -8.18
N PHE A 21 8.81 0.98 -9.22
CA PHE A 21 7.87 1.97 -9.71
C PHE A 21 6.59 1.32 -10.25
N LEU A 22 6.72 0.24 -11.03
CA LEU A 22 5.56 -0.54 -11.51
C LEU A 22 4.75 -1.12 -10.34
N TYR A 23 5.42 -1.61 -9.30
CA TYR A 23 4.74 -2.11 -8.10
C TYR A 23 3.99 -0.99 -7.37
N ILE A 24 4.61 0.19 -7.19
CA ILE A 24 3.94 1.36 -6.59
C ILE A 24 2.72 1.76 -7.42
N PHE A 25 2.87 1.85 -8.74
CA PHE A 25 1.77 2.19 -9.65
C PHE A 25 0.63 1.18 -9.55
N TYR A 26 0.95 -0.12 -9.53
CA TYR A 26 -0.01 -1.19 -9.34
C TYR A 26 -0.76 -1.06 -8.01
N GLN A 27 -0.07 -0.77 -6.90
CA GLN A 27 -0.72 -0.57 -5.60
C GLN A 27 -1.64 0.65 -5.61
N ASN A 28 -1.20 1.77 -6.20
CA ASN A 28 -2.02 2.98 -6.31
C ASN A 28 -3.30 2.74 -7.13
N TRP A 29 -3.18 2.06 -8.27
CA TRP A 29 -4.34 1.69 -9.08
C TRP A 29 -5.32 0.83 -8.27
N ARG A 30 -4.80 -0.12 -7.50
CA ARG A 30 -5.62 -0.99 -6.65
C ARG A 30 -6.27 -0.28 -5.47
N ILE A 31 -5.61 0.68 -4.84
CA ILE A 31 -6.20 1.52 -3.80
C ILE A 31 -7.37 2.28 -4.39
N LYS A 32 -7.18 2.95 -5.53
CA LYS A 32 -8.25 3.67 -6.24
C LYS A 32 -9.41 2.76 -6.61
N ALA A 33 -9.15 1.59 -7.18
CA ALA A 33 -10.18 0.61 -7.53
C ALA A 33 -10.95 0.11 -6.28
N THR A 34 -10.24 -0.08 -5.16
CA THR A 34 -10.85 -0.51 -3.90
C THR A 34 -11.72 0.60 -3.30
N LYS A 35 -11.22 1.84 -3.26
CA LYS A 35 -11.98 3.02 -2.82
C LYS A 35 -13.23 3.21 -3.70
N ALA A 36 -13.10 3.17 -5.02
CA ALA A 36 -14.23 3.28 -5.95
C ALA A 36 -15.28 2.18 -5.73
N TRP A 37 -14.84 0.95 -5.44
CA TRP A 37 -15.76 -0.14 -5.10
C TRP A 37 -16.52 0.13 -3.80
N PHE A 38 -15.84 0.64 -2.76
CA PHE A 38 -16.47 1.04 -1.51
C PHE A 38 -17.46 2.18 -1.70
N THR A 39 -17.12 3.21 -2.48
CA THR A 39 -18.02 4.31 -2.80
C THR A 39 -19.30 3.82 -3.48
N LYS A 40 -19.18 2.89 -4.44
CA LYS A 40 -20.33 2.31 -5.15
C LYS A 40 -21.30 1.60 -4.20
N HIS A 41 -20.80 0.97 -3.13
CA HIS A 41 -21.60 0.22 -2.17
C HIS A 41 -21.78 0.95 -0.82
N ASN A 42 -21.41 2.24 -0.73
CA ASN A 42 -21.42 3.02 0.50
C ASN A 42 -22.80 3.00 1.18
N LYS A 43 -23.86 3.19 0.39
CA LYS A 43 -25.24 3.19 0.90
C LYS A 43 -25.61 1.87 1.59
N ALA A 44 -25.35 0.74 0.93
CA ALA A 44 -25.63 -0.59 1.47
C ALA A 44 -24.81 -0.86 2.74
N LEU A 45 -23.51 -0.54 2.71
CA LEU A 45 -22.61 -0.74 3.85
C LEU A 45 -23.05 0.10 5.07
N ARG A 46 -23.45 1.36 4.88
CA ARG A 46 -23.95 2.23 5.97
C ARG A 46 -25.32 1.83 6.51
N GLN A 47 -26.12 1.12 5.71
CA GLN A 47 -27.39 0.54 6.15
C GLN A 47 -27.19 -0.78 6.92
N GLY A 48 -25.94 -1.22 7.11
CA GLY A 48 -25.61 -2.47 7.78
C GLY A 48 -25.79 -3.71 6.89
N GLU A 49 -25.99 -3.53 5.58
CA GLU A 49 -26.12 -4.65 4.67
C GLU A 49 -24.77 -5.34 4.43
N LYS A 50 -24.81 -6.67 4.34
CA LYS A 50 -23.63 -7.47 4.04
C LYS A 50 -23.41 -7.52 2.52
N VAL A 51 -22.30 -6.95 2.05
CA VAL A 51 -21.95 -6.89 0.63
C VAL A 51 -20.77 -7.80 0.33
N LYS A 52 -20.71 -8.41 -0.86
CA LYS A 52 -19.62 -9.31 -1.23
C LYS A 52 -18.42 -8.55 -1.80
N PHE A 53 -17.33 -8.44 -1.02
CA PHE A 53 -16.04 -7.90 -1.46
C PHE A 53 -15.01 -9.02 -1.65
N ARG A 54 -14.46 -9.14 -2.87
CA ARG A 54 -13.43 -10.14 -3.24
C ARG A 54 -13.74 -11.56 -2.72
N GLY A 55 -15.00 -11.97 -2.85
CA GLY A 55 -15.45 -13.29 -2.45
C GLY A 55 -15.92 -13.42 -1.00
N ARG A 56 -15.81 -12.39 -0.15
CA ARG A 56 -16.26 -12.42 1.25
C ARG A 56 -17.37 -11.42 1.53
N LEU A 57 -18.29 -11.79 2.41
CA LEU A 57 -19.30 -10.87 2.92
C LEU A 57 -18.65 -9.94 3.94
N ILE A 58 -18.87 -8.65 3.75
CA ILE A 58 -18.37 -7.57 4.60
C ILE A 58 -19.53 -6.64 5.00
N ASP A 59 -19.40 -6.05 6.18
CA ASP A 59 -20.27 -5.02 6.74
C ASP A 59 -19.41 -3.80 7.16
N GLN A 60 -20.04 -2.75 7.68
CA GLN A 60 -19.34 -1.52 8.08
C GLN A 60 -18.25 -1.73 9.15
N ASP A 61 -18.47 -2.70 10.03
CA ASP A 61 -17.57 -3.02 11.15
C ASP A 61 -16.49 -4.03 10.77
N SER A 62 -16.54 -4.57 9.55
CA SER A 62 -15.59 -5.56 9.08
C SER A 62 -14.16 -4.98 9.10
N PRO A 63 -13.19 -5.71 9.66
CA PRO A 63 -11.81 -5.27 9.69
C PRO A 63 -11.18 -5.33 8.30
N MET A 64 -10.37 -4.32 8.02
CA MET A 64 -9.50 -4.19 6.86
C MET A 64 -8.07 -3.96 7.34
N ILE A 65 -7.11 -4.44 6.56
CA ILE A 65 -5.69 -4.30 6.83
C ILE A 65 -5.04 -3.59 5.65
N GLN A 66 -4.17 -2.64 5.97
CA GLN A 66 -3.29 -2.00 5.02
C GLN A 66 -1.84 -2.13 5.47
N TYR A 67 -0.98 -2.63 4.59
CA TYR A 67 0.47 -2.70 4.84
C TYR A 67 1.17 -1.47 4.28
N LEU A 68 2.32 -1.13 4.85
CA LEU A 68 3.17 -0.05 4.38
C LEU A 68 4.43 -0.60 3.70
N CYS A 69 4.84 0.05 2.63
CA CYS A 69 6.09 -0.22 1.94
C CYS A 69 7.03 0.97 2.11
N ALA A 70 8.31 0.69 2.39
CA ALA A 70 9.36 1.69 2.37
C ALA A 70 10.12 1.64 1.03
N ILE A 71 10.35 2.82 0.42
CA ILE A 71 11.26 2.99 -0.70
C ILE A 71 12.21 4.14 -0.40
N SER A 72 13.48 3.98 -0.75
CA SER A 72 14.45 5.05 -0.67
C SER A 72 15.49 4.97 -1.78
N PHE A 73 16.09 6.11 -2.07
CA PHE A 73 17.18 6.27 -3.01
C PHE A 73 18.00 7.50 -2.62
N VAL A 74 19.21 7.28 -2.11
CA VAL A 74 20.23 8.27 -1.72
C VAL A 74 19.69 9.38 -0.79
N PHE A 75 18.97 10.36 -1.34
CA PHE A 75 18.38 11.50 -0.63
C PHE A 75 16.85 11.47 -0.52
N ALA A 76 16.17 10.65 -1.33
CA ALA A 76 14.72 10.50 -1.28
C ALA A 76 14.34 9.26 -0.46
N ALA A 77 13.34 9.38 0.41
CA ALA A 77 12.75 8.23 1.09
C ALA A 77 11.27 8.51 1.34
N GLY A 78 10.45 7.48 1.18
CA GLY A 78 9.02 7.57 1.36
C GLY A 78 8.43 6.26 1.89
N LYS A 79 7.27 6.41 2.51
CA LYS A 79 6.37 5.30 2.87
C LYS A 79 5.14 5.42 1.99
N PHE A 80 4.68 4.32 1.44
CA PHE A 80 3.42 4.29 0.70
C PHE A 80 2.58 3.10 1.17
N PRO A 81 1.25 3.29 1.23
CA PRO A 81 0.35 2.21 1.60
C PRO A 81 0.14 1.24 0.44
N THR A 82 -0.23 0.02 0.79
CA THR A 82 -0.69 -1.00 -0.15
C THR A 82 -2.23 -1.00 -0.24
N ALA A 83 -2.84 -1.78 -1.14
CA ALA A 83 -4.30 -1.85 -1.22
C ALA A 83 -4.95 -2.49 0.03
N TYR A 84 -6.19 -2.11 0.38
CA TYR A 84 -6.87 -2.76 1.51
C TYR A 84 -7.09 -4.26 1.26
N ALA A 85 -6.87 -5.06 2.30
CA ALA A 85 -7.07 -6.50 2.31
C ALA A 85 -7.88 -6.93 3.54
N HIS A 86 -8.70 -7.97 3.38
CA HIS A 86 -9.43 -8.56 4.51
C HIS A 86 -8.48 -9.47 5.32
N PRO A 87 -8.45 -9.40 6.67
CA PRO A 87 -7.50 -10.14 7.52
C PRO A 87 -7.40 -11.63 7.20
N ASN A 88 -8.55 -12.28 7.05
CA ASN A 88 -8.63 -13.73 6.85
C ASN A 88 -8.51 -14.17 5.38
N SER A 89 -8.03 -13.32 4.47
CA SER A 89 -7.87 -13.69 3.05
C SER A 89 -6.46 -14.22 2.75
N PHE A 90 -6.33 -15.20 1.85
CA PHE A 90 -5.01 -15.63 1.34
C PHE A 90 -4.23 -14.44 0.75
N TYR A 91 -4.96 -13.53 0.11
CA TYR A 91 -4.44 -12.30 -0.44
C TYR A 91 -3.76 -11.41 0.62
N ASN A 92 -4.28 -11.36 1.86
CA ASN A 92 -3.66 -10.65 2.98
C ASN A 92 -2.28 -11.21 3.32
N PHE A 93 -2.16 -12.54 3.41
CA PHE A 93 -0.89 -13.20 3.69
C PHE A 93 0.18 -12.88 2.63
N VAL A 94 -0.17 -13.03 1.34
CA VAL A 94 0.74 -12.73 0.24
C VAL A 94 1.15 -11.26 0.25
N GLN A 95 0.19 -10.36 0.43
CA GLN A 95 0.45 -8.92 0.42
C GLN A 95 1.36 -8.48 1.56
N ARG A 96 1.19 -9.04 2.76
CA ARG A 96 2.08 -8.79 3.90
C ARG A 96 3.54 -9.07 3.56
N TRP A 97 3.79 -10.28 3.04
CA TRP A 97 5.15 -10.70 2.73
C TRP A 97 5.74 -9.95 1.54
N LEU A 98 4.92 -9.61 0.53
CA LEU A 98 5.37 -8.72 -0.55
C LEU A 98 5.77 -7.35 -0.01
N ALA A 99 5.01 -6.75 0.91
CA ALA A 99 5.34 -5.46 1.50
C ALA A 99 6.62 -5.51 2.36
N VAL A 100 6.83 -6.62 3.09
CA VAL A 100 8.06 -6.88 3.85
C VAL A 100 9.26 -7.02 2.92
N VAL A 101 9.18 -7.90 1.92
CA VAL A 101 10.26 -8.13 0.95
C VAL A 101 10.57 -6.86 0.17
N PHE A 102 9.55 -6.13 -0.27
CA PHE A 102 9.73 -4.85 -0.94
C PHE A 102 10.50 -3.86 -0.06
N SER A 103 10.09 -3.70 1.21
CA SER A 103 10.75 -2.78 2.14
C SER A 103 12.18 -3.22 2.44
N LEU A 104 12.44 -4.54 2.53
CA LEU A 104 13.79 -5.08 2.70
C LEU A 104 14.69 -4.86 1.49
N ILE A 105 14.14 -4.86 0.28
CA ILE A 105 14.93 -4.65 -0.93
C ILE A 105 15.13 -3.16 -1.20
N PHE A 106 14.09 -2.34 -1.10
CA PHE A 106 14.12 -0.95 -1.59
C PHE A 106 14.19 0.11 -0.49
N GLY A 107 14.03 -0.26 0.78
CA GLY A 107 13.96 0.68 1.88
C GLY A 107 15.31 1.17 2.41
N TRP A 108 16.42 0.49 2.13
CA TRP A 108 17.72 0.78 2.77
C TRP A 108 18.64 1.73 2.00
N TRP A 109 18.32 2.06 0.74
CA TRP A 109 19.23 2.78 -0.16
C TRP A 109 19.33 4.29 0.09
N GLY A 110 18.62 4.83 1.09
CA GLY A 110 18.68 6.24 1.48
C GLY A 110 19.53 6.45 2.74
N ILE A 111 20.37 7.49 2.75
CA ILE A 111 21.38 7.70 3.81
C ILE A 111 20.75 8.03 5.18
N PHE A 112 19.70 8.85 5.21
CA PHE A 112 19.11 9.32 6.49
C PHE A 112 17.82 8.60 6.86
N ARG A 113 16.80 8.68 6.01
CA ARG A 113 15.43 8.26 6.35
C ARG A 113 15.09 6.84 5.89
N GLY A 114 15.88 6.25 4.99
CA GLY A 114 15.62 4.91 4.43
C GLY A 114 15.54 3.82 5.51
N PRO A 115 16.62 3.58 6.27
CA PRO A 115 16.62 2.60 7.34
C PRO A 115 15.52 2.81 8.38
N ILE A 116 15.27 4.07 8.77
CA ILE A 116 14.23 4.42 9.75
C ILE A 116 12.85 4.01 9.23
N TYR A 117 12.48 4.39 8.00
CA TYR A 117 11.21 4.02 7.41
C TYR A 117 11.08 2.53 7.17
N THR A 118 12.18 1.86 6.83
CA THR A 118 12.20 0.41 6.65
C THR A 118 11.88 -0.30 7.95
N VAL A 119 12.57 0.04 9.04
CA VAL A 119 12.31 -0.56 10.36
C VAL A 119 10.87 -0.28 10.80
N GLN A 120 10.35 0.93 10.59
CA GLN A 120 8.95 1.25 10.86
C GLN A 120 7.97 0.36 10.06
N CYS A 121 8.17 0.22 8.76
CA CYS A 121 7.32 -0.62 7.90
C CYS A 121 7.41 -2.09 8.29
N LEU A 122 8.61 -2.60 8.60
CA LEU A 122 8.79 -3.98 9.07
C LEU A 122 8.12 -4.22 10.41
N HIS A 123 8.27 -3.30 11.36
CA HIS A 123 7.61 -3.39 12.65
C HIS A 123 6.08 -3.44 12.49
N LEU A 124 5.53 -2.55 11.67
CA LEU A 124 4.10 -2.52 11.38
C LEU A 124 3.63 -3.81 10.70
N ASN A 125 4.30 -4.23 9.63
CA ASN A 125 3.86 -5.37 8.81
C ASN A 125 4.08 -6.72 9.50
N ILE A 126 5.14 -6.86 10.31
CA ILE A 126 5.51 -8.14 10.96
C ILE A 126 4.90 -8.24 12.35
N LYS A 127 5.13 -7.24 13.21
CA LYS A 127 4.72 -7.31 14.62
C LYS A 127 3.25 -6.94 14.79
N GLN A 128 2.81 -5.85 14.14
CA GLN A 128 1.45 -5.35 14.27
C GLN A 128 0.48 -5.94 13.24
N GLN A 129 1.00 -6.75 12.30
CA GLN A 129 0.24 -7.38 11.23
C GLN A 129 -0.47 -6.39 10.30
N GLY A 130 0.11 -5.19 10.14
CA GLY A 130 -0.41 -4.11 9.30
C GLY A 130 -1.23 -3.09 10.08
N HIS A 131 -1.63 -2.02 9.40
CA HIS A 131 -2.51 -1.01 9.96
C HIS A 131 -3.96 -1.49 9.86
N LEU A 132 -4.58 -1.72 11.01
CA LEU A 132 -5.98 -2.12 11.11
C LEU A 132 -6.88 -0.90 10.94
N CYS A 133 -7.83 -0.98 10.02
CA CYS A 133 -8.92 -0.03 9.87
C CYS A 133 -10.25 -0.77 9.73
N ASN A 134 -11.36 -0.15 10.07
CA ASN A 134 -12.69 -0.66 9.76
C ASN A 134 -13.17 -0.07 8.42
N ILE A 135 -14.14 -0.72 7.78
CA ILE A 135 -14.71 -0.21 6.52
C ILE A 135 -15.35 1.16 6.73
N GLY A 136 -16.04 1.37 7.87
CA GLY A 136 -16.59 2.68 8.23
C GLY A 136 -15.54 3.80 8.24
N GLY A 137 -14.37 3.54 8.82
CA GLY A 137 -13.25 4.49 8.83
C GLY A 137 -12.71 4.77 7.42
N VAL A 138 -12.54 3.73 6.59
CA VAL A 138 -12.12 3.90 5.19
C VAL A 138 -13.14 4.71 4.39
N LEU A 139 -14.44 4.50 4.61
CA LEU A 139 -15.50 5.28 3.97
C LEU A 139 -15.44 6.75 4.39
N SER A 140 -15.23 7.03 5.69
CA SER A 140 -15.08 8.39 6.19
C SER A 140 -13.87 9.11 5.61
N GLU A 141 -12.75 8.40 5.40
CA GLU A 141 -11.55 8.92 4.77
C GLU A 141 -11.80 9.29 3.30
N ILE A 142 -12.53 8.44 2.57
CA ILE A 142 -12.91 8.69 1.17
C ILE A 142 -13.82 9.93 1.07
N GLU A 143 -14.77 10.10 1.98
CA GLU A 143 -15.66 11.27 2.00
C GLU A 143 -14.90 12.56 2.28
N ALA A 144 -13.99 12.57 3.26
CA ALA A 144 -13.15 13.72 3.56
C ALA A 144 -12.26 14.12 2.37
N GLU A 145 -11.69 13.13 1.66
CA GLU A 145 -10.88 13.36 0.46
C GLU A 145 -11.72 14.00 -0.67
N ASN A 146 -12.94 13.52 -0.89
CA ASN A 146 -13.85 14.07 -1.90
C ASN A 146 -14.31 15.49 -1.58
N SER A 147 -14.66 15.78 -0.32
CA SER A 147 -15.05 17.13 0.11
C SER A 147 -13.92 18.15 -0.08
N SER A 148 -12.68 17.78 0.29
CA SER A 148 -11.51 18.65 0.11
C SER A 148 -11.14 18.90 -1.36
N THR A 149 -11.50 17.96 -2.25
CA THR A 149 -11.28 18.10 -3.70
C THR A 149 -12.29 19.07 -4.31
N GLN A 150 -13.54 19.05 -3.82
CA GLN A 150 -14.63 19.91 -4.29
C GLN A 150 -14.47 21.38 -3.86
N GLU A 151 -13.79 21.66 -2.74
CA GLU A 151 -13.45 23.03 -2.32
C GLU A 151 -12.28 23.64 -3.09
N ARG A 152 -11.49 22.83 -3.80
CA ARG A 152 -10.32 23.27 -4.60
C ARG A 152 -10.61 23.43 -6.09
N SER A 153 -11.77 22.99 -6.55
CA SER A 153 -12.24 23.08 -7.95
C SER A 153 -13.15 24.28 -8.14
#